data_AF-A0A7D8B9B9-F1
#
_entry.id   AF-A0A7D8B9B9-F1
#
_cell.length_a   1.000
_cell.length_b   1.000
_cell.length_c   1.000
_cell.angle_alpha   90.00
_cell.angle_beta   90.00
_cell.angle_gamma   90.00
#
_symmetry.space_group_name_H-M   'P 1'
#
loop_
_entity.id
_entity.type
_entity.pdbx_description
1 polymer ?
#
loop_
_entity_poly.entity_id
_entity_poly.type
_entity_poly.pdbx_seq_one_letter_code
_entity_poly.pdbx_strand_id
1 'polypeptide(L)' 'MTEAQFAKKYGQRLRAARTSLKRGGADISLKSIAAFAGVSVAQLLRWERGDRLPTVWQHHLLIELLGPAFDLETA' A
#
# COMPACT_ATOMS: atom_id res chain seq x y z
N MET A 1 -4.57 5.92 19.08
CA MET A 1 -4.95 6.02 17.66
C MET A 1 -6.06 5.03 17.41
N THR A 2 -7.18 5.44 16.82
CA THR A 2 -8.30 4.53 16.51
C THR A 2 -8.00 3.70 15.26
N GLU A 3 -8.73 2.60 15.04
CA GLU A 3 -8.60 1.75 13.85
C GLU A 3 -8.80 2.55 12.55
N ALA A 4 -9.78 3.46 12.52
CA ALA A 4 -10.03 4.33 11.38
C ALA A 4 -8.87 5.31 11.11
N GLN A 5 -8.26 5.86 12.17
CA GLN A 5 -7.07 6.70 12.04
C GLN A 5 -5.87 5.90 11.51
N PHE A 6 -5.71 4.66 11.97
CA PHE A 6 -4.68 3.75 11.49
C PHE A 6 -4.88 3.42 10.00
N ALA A 7 -6.09 3.00 9.60
CA ALA A 7 -6.40 2.66 8.21
C ALA A 7 -6.18 3.85 7.25
N LYS A 8 -6.53 5.07 7.69
CA LYS A 8 -6.27 6.29 6.91
C LYS A 8 -4.78 6.57 6.75
N LYS A 9 -3.99 6.43 7.82
CA LYS A 9 -2.52 6.60 7.78
C LYS A 9 -1.86 5.54 6.89
N TYR A 10 -2.32 4.29 6.99
CA TYR A 10 -1.90 3.18 6.13
C TYR A 10 -2.10 3.51 4.65
N GLY A 11 -3.33 3.89 4.28
CA GLY A 11 -3.68 4.21 2.90
C GLY A 11 -2.88 5.37 2.32
N GLN A 12 -2.65 6.41 3.12
CA GLN A 12 -1.80 7.55 2.74
C GLN A 12 -0.35 7.12 2.46
N ARG A 13 0.24 6.27 3.30
CA ARG A 13 1.60 5.75 3.08
C ARG A 13 1.70 4.87 1.84
N LEU A 14 0.74 3.98 1.64
CA LEU A 14 0.69 3.11 0.46
C LEU A 14 0.65 3.94 -0.83
N ARG A 15 -0.22 4.95 -0.87
CA ARG A 15 -0.31 5.87 -1.99
C ARG A 15 1.00 6.64 -2.20
N ALA A 16 1.60 7.15 -1.12
CA ALA A 16 2.86 7.87 -1.18
C ALA A 16 4.00 7.00 -1.74
N ALA A 17 4.19 5.80 -1.21
CA ALA A 17 5.21 4.85 -1.66
C ALA A 17 5.08 4.55 -3.17
N ARG A 18 3.86 4.23 -3.63
CA ARG A 18 3.58 4.02 -5.05
C ARG A 18 3.92 5.25 -5.90
N THR A 19 3.54 6.46 -5.47
CA THR A 19 3.83 7.69 -6.24
C THR A 19 5.31 8.04 -6.27
N SER A 20 6.06 7.75 -5.21
CA SER A 20 7.50 7.96 -5.17
C SER A 20 8.24 7.04 -6.13
N LEU A 21 7.87 5.75 -6.16
CA LEU A 21 8.45 4.78 -7.11
C LEU A 21 8.17 5.18 -8.57
N LYS A 22 6.94 5.61 -8.86
CA LYS A 22 6.59 6.13 -10.20
C LYS A 22 7.46 7.32 -10.62
N ARG A 23 7.79 8.22 -9.68
CA ARG A 23 8.65 9.38 -9.96
C ARG A 23 10.12 9.01 -10.14
N GLY A 24 10.57 7.93 -9.51
CA GLY A 24 11.93 7.38 -9.68
C GLY A 24 12.16 6.62 -10.98
N GLY A 25 11.21 6.64 -11.93
CA GLY A 25 11.30 5.93 -13.21
C GLY A 25 10.89 4.46 -13.15
N ALA A 26 10.47 3.94 -11.98
CA ALA A 26 9.91 2.61 -11.89
C ALA A 26 8.46 2.63 -12.38
N ASP A 27 8.13 1.81 -13.39
CA ASP A 27 6.76 1.70 -13.90
C ASP A 27 5.89 0.78 -13.01
N ILE A 28 5.70 1.22 -11.77
CA ILE A 28 4.85 0.54 -10.80
C ILE A 28 3.44 1.10 -10.93
N SER A 29 2.65 0.44 -11.79
CA SER A 29 1.23 0.73 -11.95
C SER A 29 0.41 0.17 -10.79
N LEU A 30 -0.77 0.76 -10.54
CA LEU A 30 -1.76 0.19 -9.61
C LEU A 30 -2.14 -1.25 -9.98
N LYS A 31 -2.18 -1.55 -11.29
CA LYS A 31 -2.49 -2.89 -11.79
C LYS A 31 -1.41 -3.89 -11.42
N SER A 32 -0.14 -3.49 -11.53
CA SER A 32 1.01 -4.34 -11.19
C SER A 32 1.05 -4.65 -9.69
N ILE A 33 0.84 -3.64 -8.84
CA ILE A 33 0.77 -3.84 -7.38
C ILE A 33 -0.41 -4.75 -7.00
N ALA A 34 -1.58 -4.50 -7.58
CA ALA A 34 -2.77 -5.30 -7.29
C ALA A 34 -2.56 -6.77 -7.71
N ALA A 35 -1.96 -7.00 -8.88
CA ALA A 35 -1.62 -8.34 -9.35
C ALA A 35 -0.61 -9.02 -8.42
N PHE A 36 0.44 -8.32 -8.00
CA PHE A 36 1.44 -8.86 -7.06
C PHE A 36 0.82 -9.23 -5.71
N ALA A 37 -0.05 -8.38 -5.17
CA ALA A 37 -0.73 -8.63 -3.91
C ALA A 37 -1.92 -9.61 -4.01
N GLY A 38 -2.21 -10.15 -5.20
CA GLY A 38 -3.31 -11.08 -5.43
C GLY A 38 -4.71 -10.48 -5.23
N VAL A 39 -4.89 -9.18 -5.50
CA VAL A 39 -6.16 -8.46 -5.30
C VAL A 39 -6.59 -7.70 -6.55
N SER A 40 -7.85 -7.24 -6.55
CA SER A 40 -8.33 -6.32 -7.57
C SER A 40 -7.80 -4.89 -7.35
N VAL A 41 -7.71 -4.11 -8.43
CA VAL A 41 -7.37 -2.67 -8.34
C VAL A 41 -8.37 -1.91 -7.47
N ALA A 42 -9.66 -2.27 -7.52
CA ALA A 42 -10.69 -1.65 -6.69
C ALA A 42 -10.44 -1.89 -5.19
N GLN A 43 -9.99 -3.09 -4.82
CA GLN A 43 -9.62 -3.42 -3.44
C GLN A 43 -8.38 -2.64 -3.00
N LEU A 44 -7.35 -2.56 -3.85
CA LEU A 44 -6.16 -1.74 -3.58
C LEU A 44 -6.52 -0.25 -3.37
N LEU A 45 -7.43 0.30 -4.17
CA LEU A 45 -7.92 1.68 -4.01
C LEU A 45 -8.72 1.88 -2.72
N ARG A 46 -9.40 0.85 -2.20
CA ARG A 46 -10.03 0.91 -0.87
C ARG A 46 -8.98 0.96 0.24
N TRP A 47 -7.86 0.25 0.07
CA TRP A 47 -6.74 0.36 1.01
C TRP A 47 -6.12 1.75 0.99
N GLU A 48 -5.86 2.33 -0.19
CA GLU A 48 -5.32 3.70 -0.29
C GLU A 48 -6.24 4.77 0.32
N ARG A 49 -7.55 4.55 0.32
CA ARG A 49 -8.53 5.44 0.97
C ARG A 49 -8.66 5.23 2.47
N GLY A 50 -8.17 4.10 2.99
CA GLY A 50 -8.37 3.70 4.38
C GLY A 50 -9.76 3.12 4.66
N ASP A 51 -10.53 2.76 3.61
CA ASP A 51 -11.86 2.14 3.74
C ASP A 51 -11.78 0.69 4.21
N ARG A 52 -10.61 0.07 4.08
CA ARG A 52 -10.32 -1.31 4.47
C ARG A 52 -8.81 -1.48 4.65
N LEU A 53 -8.40 -2.34 5.57
CA LEU A 53 -7.01 -2.77 5.72
C LEU A 53 -6.74 -4.04 4.88
N PRO A 54 -5.51 -4.23 4.38
CA PRO A 54 -5.08 -5.52 3.88
C PRO A 54 -4.97 -6.53 5.02
N THR A 55 -4.93 -7.82 4.66
CA THR A 55 -4.51 -8.86 5.59
C THR A 55 -3.02 -8.74 5.92
N VAL A 56 -2.56 -9.39 6.99
CA VAL A 56 -1.13 -9.45 7.35
C VAL A 56 -0.28 -9.97 6.19
N TRP A 57 -0.74 -11.04 5.51
CA TRP A 57 -0.07 -11.59 4.33
C TRP A 57 0.05 -10.56 3.19
N GLN A 58 -1.03 -9.85 2.87
CA GLN A 58 -1.02 -8.81 1.84
C GLN A 58 -0.11 -7.64 2.23
N HIS A 59 -0.04 -7.31 3.51
CA HIS A 59 0.88 -6.29 4.00
C HIS A 59 2.34 -6.69 3.81
N HIS A 60 2.71 -7.94 4.11
CA HIS A 60 4.06 -8.45 3.84
C HIS A 60 4.42 -8.37 2.35
N LEU A 61 3.52 -8.80 1.46
CA LEU A 61 3.73 -8.66 0.00
C LEU A 61 3.94 -7.20 -0.41
N LEU A 62 3.19 -6.27 0.18
CA LEU A 62 3.37 -4.85 -0.10
C LEU A 62 4.71 -4.31 0.42
N ILE A 63 5.23 -4.80 1.55
CA ILE A 63 6.58 -4.46 2.03
C ILE A 63 7.65 -5.03 1.09
N GLU A 64 7.52 -6.27 0.63
CA GLU A 64 8.45 -6.88 -0.32
C GLU A 64 8.53 -6.09 -1.63
N LEU A 65 7.38 -5.64 -2.14
CA LEU A 65 7.30 -4.90 -3.40
C LEU A 65 7.73 -3.43 -3.27
N LEU A 66 7.28 -2.75 -2.21
CA LEU A 66 7.45 -1.30 -2.05
C LEU A 66 8.67 -0.93 -1.19
N GLY A 67 9.29 -1.93 -0.56
CA GLY A 67 10.44 -1.79 0.32
C GLY A 67 10.07 -1.45 1.77
N PRO A 68 11.04 -1.55 2.69
CA PRO A 68 10.84 -1.35 4.13
C PRO A 68 10.43 0.08 4.49
N ALA A 69 10.70 1.08 3.64
CA ALA A 69 10.25 2.46 3.86
C ALA A 69 8.72 2.61 3.90
N PHE A 70 7.98 1.65 3.31
CA PHE A 70 6.53 1.58 3.44
C PHE A 70 6.08 1.17 4.85
N ASP A 71 6.87 0.35 5.55
CA ASP A 71 6.48 -0.30 6.79
C ASP A 71 6.16 0.71 7.90
N LEU A 72 5.08 0.43 8.63
CA LEU A 72 4.54 1.29 9.68
C LEU A 72 5.34 1.21 10.99
N GLU A 73 6.25 0.24 11.14
CA GLU A 73 6.99 0.01 12.38
C GLU A 73 8.33 0.77 12.53
N THR A 74 8.88 1.37 11.47
CA THR A 74 10.19 2.07 11.53
C THR A 74 10.10 3.61 11.50
N ALA A 75 9.18 4.20 12.27
CA ALA A 75 9.20 5.65 12.58
C ALA A 75 8.51 5.97 13.91
#